data_AF-A0A855KCT0-F1
#
_entry.id   AF-A0A855KCT0-F1
#
_cell.length_a   1.000
_cell.length_b   1.000
_cell.length_c   1.000
_cell.angle_alpha   90.00
_cell.angle_beta   90.00
_cell.angle_gamma   90.00
#
_symmetry.space_group_name_H-M   'P 1'
#
loop_
_entity.id
_entity.type
_entity.pdbx_description
1 polymer ?
#
loop_
_entity_poly.entity_id
_entity_poly.type
_entity_poly.pdbx_seq_one_letter_code
_entity_poly.pdbx_strand_id
1 'polypeptide(L)' 'FETLPLFIAAVLISNLGHRDSATTALGVQIYFWGRVAYLPLYAFGVPMIRSLVWIGSMVGLGMIFYAILLPA' A
#
# COMPACT_ATOMS: atom_id res chain seq x y z
N PHE A 1 -7.19 -5.45 -8.76
CA PHE A 1 -7.95 -5.36 -7.49
C PHE A 1 -7.48 -6.36 -6.42
N GLU A 2 -6.60 -7.29 -6.76
CA GLU A 2 -6.19 -8.46 -5.98
C GLU A 2 -5.50 -8.10 -4.66
N THR A 3 -4.81 -6.96 -4.60
CA THR A 3 -4.08 -6.53 -3.39
C THR A 3 -4.91 -5.64 -2.46
N LEU A 4 -6.09 -5.17 -2.89
CA LEU A 4 -6.93 -4.31 -2.05
C LEU A 4 -7.48 -5.04 -0.83
N PRO A 5 -8.00 -6.29 -0.93
CA PRO A 5 -8.37 -7.06 0.25
C PRO A 5 -7.21 -7.24 1.23
N LEU A 6 -6.00 -7.53 0.74
CA LEU A 6 -4.81 -7.64 1.59
C LEU A 6 -4.48 -6.32 2.29
N PHE A 7 -4.51 -5.21 1.56
CA PHE A 7 -4.27 -3.89 2.12
C PHE A 7 -5.29 -3.53 3.21
N ILE A 8 -6.59 -3.72 2.93
CA ILE A 8 -7.67 -3.45 3.89
C ILE A 8 -7.48 -4.29 5.14
N ALA A 9 -7.21 -5.60 4.98
CA ALA A 9 -6.96 -6.49 6.10
C ALA A 9 -5.74 -6.03 6.93
N ALA A 10 -4.63 -5.68 6.29
CA ALA A 10 -3.41 -5.24 6.97
C ALA A 10 -3.63 -3.93 7.76
N VAL A 11 -4.38 -2.97 7.21
CA VAL A 11 -4.73 -1.72 7.89
C VAL A 11 -5.66 -1.97 9.08
N LEU A 12 -6.66 -2.84 8.92
CA LEU A 12 -7.54 -3.23 10.03
C LEU A 12 -6.76 -3.92 11.15
N ILE A 13 -5.84 -4.82 10.82
CA ILE A 13 -4.97 -5.48 11.80
C ILE A 13 -4.09 -4.46 12.53
N SER A 14 -3.54 -3.46 11.84
CA SER A 14 -2.78 -2.37 12.47
C SER A 14 -3.62 -1.63 13.50
N ASN A 15 -4.80 -1.14 13.11
CA ASN A 15 -5.65 -0.30 13.96
C ASN A 15 -6.22 -1.09 15.15
N LEU A 16 -6.78 -2.28 14.90
CA LEU A 16 -7.38 -3.10 15.96
C LEU A 16 -6.32 -3.72 16.88
N GLY A 17 -5.16 -4.04 16.32
CA GLY A 17 -4.02 -4.59 17.06
C GLY A 17 -3.19 -3.54 17.79
N HIS A 18 -3.57 -2.25 17.73
CA HIS A 18 -2.82 -1.14 18.30
C HIS A 18 -1.35 -1.12 17.84
N ARG A 19 -1.10 -1.47 16.57
CA ARG A 19 0.24 -1.51 15.95
C ARG A 19 0.48 -0.30 15.04
N ASP A 20 -0.21 0.79 15.32
CA ASP A 20 -0.07 2.02 14.55
C ASP A 20 1.29 2.66 14.83
N SER A 21 2.00 3.01 13.76
CA SER A 21 3.35 3.55 13.82
C SER A 21 3.59 4.48 12.62
N ALA A 22 4.68 5.25 12.66
CA ALA A 22 5.08 6.05 11.51
C ALA A 22 5.26 5.18 10.24
N THR A 23 5.74 3.94 10.41
CA THR A 23 5.93 2.99 9.30
C THR A 23 4.61 2.52 8.70
N THR A 24 3.61 2.17 9.53
CA THR A 24 2.27 1.79 9.01
C THR A 24 1.58 2.97 8.34
N ALA A 25 1.67 4.18 8.92
CA ALA A 25 1.12 5.40 8.33
C ALA A 25 1.75 5.72 6.96
N LEU A 26 3.08 5.65 6.86
CA LEU A 26 3.78 5.87 5.60
C LEU A 26 3.45 4.80 4.55
N GLY A 27 3.41 3.52 4.95
CA GLY A 27 3.02 2.43 4.08
C GLY A 27 1.60 2.58 3.52
N VAL A 28 0.66 3.04 4.37
CA VAL A 28 -0.72 3.37 3.98
C VAL A 28 -0.76 4.47 2.93
N GLN A 29 -0.05 5.58 3.17
CA GLN A 29 -0.01 6.70 2.24
C GLN A 29 0.57 6.30 0.88
N ILE A 30 1.69 5.57 0.87
CA ILE A 30 2.35 5.11 -0.36
C ILE A 30 1.41 4.20 -1.17
N TYR A 31 0.78 3.21 -0.52
CA TYR A 31 -0.12 2.31 -1.21
C TYR A 31 -1.36 3.04 -1.75
N PHE A 32 -2.02 3.86 -0.91
CA PHE A 32 -3.25 4.55 -1.27
C PHE A 32 -3.03 5.51 -2.44
N TRP A 33 -2.04 6.42 -2.31
CA TRP A 33 -1.76 7.39 -3.37
C TRP A 33 -1.20 6.73 -4.63
N GLY A 34 -0.45 5.64 -4.49
CA GLY A 34 -0.03 4.82 -5.62
C GLY A 34 -1.24 4.25 -6.38
N ARG A 35 -2.29 3.79 -5.70
CA ARG A 35 -3.53 3.34 -6.37
C ARG A 35 -4.32 4.48 -7.00
N VAL A 36 -4.38 5.65 -6.34
CA VAL A 36 -4.99 6.86 -6.90
C VAL A 36 -4.28 7.29 -8.18
N ALA A 37 -2.94 7.23 -8.23
CA ALA A 37 -2.16 7.56 -9.43
C ALA A 37 -2.22 6.45 -10.50
N TYR A 38 -2.29 5.18 -10.10
CA TYR A 38 -2.36 4.04 -11.02
C TYR A 38 -3.60 4.10 -11.92
N LEU A 39 -4.75 4.49 -11.36
CA LEU A 39 -6.03 4.51 -12.08
C LEU A 39 -6.04 5.44 -13.31
N PRO A 40 -5.68 6.74 -13.22
CA PRO A 40 -5.58 7.59 -14.40
C PRO A 40 -4.47 7.12 -15.35
N LEU A 41 -3.31 6.67 -14.86
CA LEU A 41 -2.25 6.13 -15.73
C LEU A 41 -2.73 4.91 -16.54
N TYR A 42 -3.56 4.06 -15.94
CA TYR A 42 -4.20 2.96 -16.63
C TYR A 42 -5.21 3.47 -17.67
N ALA A 43 -6.07 4.42 -17.31
CA ALA A 43 -7.09 4.99 -18.20
C ALA A 43 -6.48 5.69 -19.43
N PHE A 44 -5.37 6.41 -19.27
CA PHE A 44 -4.64 7.07 -20.36
C PHE A 44 -3.67 6.14 -21.09
N GLY A 45 -3.61 4.86 -20.70
CA GLY A 45 -2.79 3.86 -21.40
C GLY A 45 -1.28 4.09 -21.30
N VAL A 46 -0.78 4.77 -20.26
CA VAL A 46 0.65 5.11 -20.10
C VAL A 46 1.42 3.87 -19.61
N PRO A 47 2.13 3.14 -20.49
CA PRO A 47 2.86 1.93 -20.08
C PRO A 47 4.13 2.34 -19.31
N MET A 48 4.80 1.38 -18.67
CA MET A 48 6.00 1.59 -17.80
C MET A 48 5.73 2.40 -16.52
N ILE A 49 5.29 3.66 -16.61
CA ILE A 49 5.03 4.52 -15.44
C ILE A 49 3.96 3.89 -14.55
N ARG A 50 2.89 3.37 -15.15
CA ARG A 50 1.87 2.59 -14.45
C ARG A 50 2.47 1.41 -13.68
N SER A 51 3.43 0.69 -14.28
CA SER A 51 4.09 -0.45 -13.65
C SER A 51 4.97 -0.01 -12.47
N LEU A 52 5.70 1.10 -12.61
CA LEU A 52 6.49 1.68 -11.53
C LEU A 52 5.62 2.11 -10.34
N VAL A 53 4.49 2.77 -10.61
CA VAL A 53 3.52 3.17 -9.58
C VAL A 53 2.92 1.94 -8.88
N TRP A 54 2.66 0.86 -9.62
CA TRP A 54 2.23 -0.40 -9.03
C TRP A 54 3.29 -0.98 -8.09
N ILE A 55 4.55 -1.04 -8.51
CA ILE A 55 5.67 -1.52 -7.68
C ILE A 55 5.81 -0.65 -6.43
N GLY A 56 5.78 0.68 -6.57
CA GLY A 56 5.83 1.60 -5.44
C GLY A 56 4.68 1.37 -4.45
N SER A 57 3.47 1.10 -4.95
CA SER A 57 2.34 0.73 -4.10
C SER A 57 2.62 -0.57 -3.32
N MET A 58 3.25 -1.57 -3.95
CA MET A 58 3.61 -2.83 -3.29
C MET A 58 4.65 -2.65 -2.18
N VAL A 59 5.57 -1.70 -2.33
CA VAL A 59 6.49 -1.32 -1.24
C VAL A 59 5.71 -0.81 -0.03
N GLY A 60 4.73 0.08 -0.24
CA GLY A 60 3.87 0.56 0.83
C GLY A 60 3.10 -0.56 1.54
N LEU A 61 2.56 -1.52 0.78
CA LEU A 61 1.92 -2.71 1.36
C LEU A 61 2.90 -3.57 2.17
N GLY A 62 4.11 -3.78 1.66
CA GLY A 62 5.18 -4.50 2.35
C GLY A 62 5.60 -3.82 3.66
N MET A 63 5.62 -2.49 3.70
CA MET A 63 5.92 -1.73 4.92
C MET A 63 4.87 -1.96 6.02
N ILE A 64 3.59 -2.00 5.66
CA ILE A 64 2.51 -2.30 6.62
C ILE A 64 2.69 -3.72 7.16
N PHE A 65 2.93 -4.70 6.28
CA PHE A 65 3.17 -6.08 6.70
C PHE A 65 4.40 -6.23 7.59
N TYR A 66 5.50 -5.56 7.24
CA TYR A 66 6.71 -5.54 8.05
C TYR A 66 6.42 -5.04 9.47
N ALA A 67 5.75 -3.88 9.60
CA ALA A 67 5.44 -3.31 10.90
C ALA A 67 4.49 -4.16 11.75
N ILE A 68 3.52 -4.85 11.14
CA ILE A 68 2.56 -5.68 11.91
C ILE A 68 3.10 -7.07 12.25
N LEU A 69 3.97 -7.66 11.41
CA LEU A 69 4.48 -9.03 11.58
C LEU A 69 5.84 -9.10 12.28
N LEU A 70 6.70 -8.10 12.07
CA LEU A 70 8.04 -8.03 12.61
C LEU A 70 8.16 -6.75 13.48
N PRO A 71 7.48 -6.72 14.64
CA PRO A 71 7.58 -5.59 15.56
C PRO A 71 9.04 -5.46 16.04
N ALA A 72 9.59 -4.25 15.90
CA ALA A 72 10.85 -3.86 16.52
C ALA A 72 10.67 -3.65 18.03
#